data_AF-A0A2P8W2I7-F1
#
_entry.id   AF-A0A2P8W2I7-F1
#
_cell.length_a   1.000
_cell.length_b   1.000
_cell.length_c   1.000
_cell.angle_alpha   90.00
_cell.angle_beta   90.00
_cell.angle_gamma   90.00
#
_symmetry.space_group_name_H-M   'P 1'
#
loop_
_entity.id
_entity.type
_entity.pdbx_description
1 polymer ?
#
loop_
_entity_poly.entity_id
_entity_poly.type
_entity_poly.pdbx_seq_one_letter_code
_entity_poly.pdbx_strand_id
1 'polypeptide(L)'
;MSKWERWLLPGILAAVGVPFLIAGGVIRVVLPQSIASHAQEVARLQVATIDTLNERGARVLLEGWVSDRTAPSDRPPLVAYKEYQRVRRDGEWEWDQVRSYAPTLWVEIPGGTVEVMAEYSLRSTASKVEDHRDGRGPVTDQRIYEGFQAEDPVLVLGTLTVAGDSPVVGEAQIGFETKAEYLLTLDREQFTARWLGLLFLVLGGLLTLGAGVTVYLTWHRGLTIFGSR
;
A
#
# COMPACT_ATOMS: atom_id res chain seq x y z
N MET A 1 -9.88 -47.94 6.73
CA MET A 1 -9.83 -46.68 5.97
C MET A 1 -10.59 -46.82 4.66
N SER A 2 -11.65 -46.03 4.49
CA SER A 2 -12.44 -46.00 3.26
C SER A 2 -11.59 -45.50 2.08
N LYS A 3 -11.95 -45.85 0.83
CA LYS A 3 -11.22 -45.34 -0.35
C LYS A 3 -11.17 -43.80 -0.39
N TRP A 4 -12.16 -43.14 0.19
CA TRP A 4 -12.26 -41.68 0.29
C TRP A 4 -11.20 -41.04 1.18
N GLU A 5 -10.89 -41.62 2.34
CA GLU A 5 -9.88 -41.10 3.27
C GLU A 5 -8.46 -41.06 2.68
N ARG A 6 -8.16 -41.96 1.72
CA ARG A 6 -6.84 -42.00 1.07
C ARG A 6 -6.61 -40.87 0.07
N TRP A 7 -7.69 -40.29 -0.47
CA TRP A 7 -7.63 -39.21 -1.46
C TRP A 7 -7.85 -37.83 -0.86
N LEU A 8 -8.43 -37.75 0.35
CA LEU A 8 -8.68 -36.48 1.03
C LEU A 8 -7.39 -35.70 1.32
N LEU A 9 -6.37 -36.35 1.88
CA LEU A 9 -5.12 -35.68 2.26
C LEU A 9 -4.33 -35.10 1.06
N PRO A 10 -4.03 -35.85 -0.02
CA PRO A 10 -3.39 -35.26 -1.19
C PRO A 10 -4.27 -34.21 -1.89
N GLY A 11 -5.60 -34.41 -1.88
CA GLY A 11 -6.55 -33.44 -2.42
C GLY A 11 -6.50 -32.10 -1.69
N ILE A 12 -6.50 -32.10 -0.36
CA ILE A 12 -6.39 -30.88 0.46
C ILE A 12 -5.03 -30.21 0.23
N LEU A 13 -3.93 -30.97 0.26
CA LEU A 13 -2.59 -30.44 0.03
C LEU A 13 -2.45 -29.77 -1.34
N ALA A 14 -2.99 -30.38 -2.40
CA ALA A 14 -3.00 -29.80 -3.73
C ALA A 14 -3.95 -28.59 -3.84
N ALA A 15 -5.13 -28.66 -3.24
CA ALA A 15 -6.12 -27.58 -3.24
C ALA A 15 -5.61 -26.31 -2.55
N VAL A 16 -4.73 -26.43 -1.55
CA VAL A 16 -4.07 -25.30 -0.90
C VAL A 16 -2.76 -24.93 -1.61
N GLY A 17 -1.96 -25.92 -2.02
CA GLY A 17 -0.64 -25.70 -2.61
C GLY A 17 -0.68 -24.99 -3.97
N VAL A 18 -1.63 -25.34 -4.85
CA VAL A 18 -1.74 -24.74 -6.19
C VAL A 18 -2.08 -23.25 -6.14
N PRO A 19 -3.08 -22.78 -5.36
CA PRO A 19 -3.32 -21.35 -5.19
C PRO A 19 -2.11 -20.58 -4.65
N PHE A 20 -1.35 -21.16 -3.71
CA PHE A 20 -0.12 -20.54 -3.20
C PHE A 20 0.96 -20.40 -4.27
N LEU A 21 1.11 -21.40 -5.15
CA LEU A 21 2.01 -21.30 -6.30
C LEU A 21 1.57 -20.21 -7.29
N ILE A 22 0.27 -20.13 -7.60
CA ILE A 22 -0.29 -19.10 -8.49
C ILE A 22 -0.06 -17.71 -7.87
N ALA A 23 -0.48 -17.51 -6.62
CA ALA A 23 -0.32 -16.26 -5.90
C ALA A 23 1.16 -15.86 -5.79
N GLY A 24 2.04 -16.80 -5.42
CA GLY A 24 3.47 -16.57 -5.34
C GLY A 24 4.09 -16.19 -6.68
N GLY A 25 3.66 -16.82 -7.77
CA GLY A 25 4.07 -16.47 -9.13
C GLY A 25 3.66 -15.05 -9.52
N VAL A 26 2.39 -14.70 -9.29
CA VAL A 26 1.85 -13.35 -9.57
C VAL A 26 2.57 -12.30 -8.74
N ILE A 27 2.67 -12.50 -7.42
CA ILE A 27 3.35 -11.57 -6.49
C ILE A 27 4.81 -11.39 -6.89
N ARG A 28 5.52 -12.46 -7.28
CA ARG A 28 6.95 -12.39 -7.62
C ARG A 28 7.22 -11.68 -8.95
N VAL A 29 6.34 -11.81 -9.94
CA VAL A 29 6.57 -11.29 -11.30
C VAL A 29 5.90 -9.94 -11.49
N VAL A 30 4.63 -9.82 -11.15
CA VAL A 30 3.80 -8.66 -11.52
C VAL A 30 4.06 -7.47 -10.60
N LEU A 31 4.03 -7.68 -9.27
CA LEU A 31 4.18 -6.56 -8.32
C LEU A 31 5.56 -5.87 -8.44
N PRO A 32 6.70 -6.58 -8.48
CA PRO A 32 8.00 -5.94 -8.64
C PRO A 32 8.17 -5.21 -9.96
N GLN A 33 7.50 -5.63 -11.03
CA GLN A 33 7.54 -4.96 -12.34
C GLN A 33 6.74 -3.67 -12.30
N SER A 34 5.52 -3.70 -11.74
CA SER A 34 4.68 -2.50 -11.59
C SER A 34 5.33 -1.46 -10.68
N ILE A 35 5.95 -1.89 -9.58
CA ILE A 35 6.69 -0.99 -8.68
C ILE A 35 7.92 -0.42 -9.38
N ALA A 36 8.66 -1.24 -10.14
CA ALA A 36 9.85 -0.77 -10.86
C ALA A 36 9.52 0.21 -11.99
N SER A 37 8.45 -0.03 -12.75
CA SER A 37 8.03 0.90 -13.81
C SER A 37 7.64 2.25 -13.22
N HIS A 38 6.85 2.24 -12.15
CA HIS A 38 6.47 3.45 -11.42
C HIS A 38 7.69 4.17 -10.82
N ALA A 39 8.61 3.42 -10.21
CA ALA A 39 9.86 3.99 -9.68
C ALA A 39 10.72 4.61 -10.78
N GLN A 40 10.80 3.99 -11.97
CA GLN A 40 11.53 4.54 -13.12
C GLN A 40 10.87 5.82 -13.66
N GLU A 41 9.54 5.85 -13.72
CA GLU A 41 8.78 7.03 -14.13
C GLU A 41 9.06 8.19 -13.16
N VAL A 42 8.91 7.95 -11.86
CA VAL A 42 9.18 8.96 -10.82
C VAL A 42 10.65 9.38 -10.78
N ALA A 43 11.59 8.46 -11.01
CA ALA A 43 13.01 8.79 -11.05
C ALA A 43 13.35 9.77 -12.18
N ARG A 44 12.67 9.67 -13.32
CA ARG A 44 12.85 10.57 -14.47
C ARG A 44 12.25 11.95 -14.26
N LEU A 45 11.21 12.08 -13.43
CA LEU A 45 10.60 13.37 -13.11
C LEU A 45 11.60 14.20 -12.31
N GLN A 46 11.98 15.38 -12.80
CA GLN A 46 12.75 16.32 -12.01
C GLN A 46 11.85 16.96 -10.96
N VAL A 47 12.44 17.37 -9.82
CA VAL A 47 11.72 18.17 -8.82
C VAL A 47 11.37 19.49 -9.49
N ALA A 48 10.08 19.71 -9.72
CA ALA A 48 9.59 20.87 -10.43
C ALA A 48 9.61 22.11 -9.51
N THR A 49 10.17 23.19 -10.04
CA THR A 49 10.08 24.54 -9.48
C THR A 49 8.99 25.32 -10.21
N ILE A 50 8.62 26.50 -9.70
CA ILE A 50 7.61 27.35 -10.35
C ILE A 50 7.92 27.62 -11.83
N ASP A 51 9.20 27.84 -12.16
CA ASP A 51 9.67 28.14 -13.51
C ASP A 51 9.54 26.96 -14.49
N THR A 52 9.38 25.74 -13.97
CA THR A 52 9.22 24.52 -14.77
C THR A 52 7.76 24.12 -14.99
N LEU A 53 6.82 24.75 -14.27
CA LEU A 53 5.38 24.43 -14.33
C LEU A 53 4.65 25.15 -15.47
N ASN A 54 5.13 24.93 -16.70
CA ASN A 54 4.65 25.65 -17.88
C ASN A 54 3.76 24.81 -18.80
N GLU A 55 3.76 23.49 -18.66
CA GLU A 55 3.08 22.57 -19.58
C GLU A 55 1.91 21.85 -18.90
N ARG A 56 0.69 22.25 -19.27
CA ARG A 56 -0.54 21.59 -18.82
C ARG A 56 -0.56 20.13 -19.30
N GLY A 57 -0.98 19.22 -18.43
CA GLY A 57 -1.06 17.78 -18.68
C GLY A 57 0.23 17.03 -18.35
N ALA A 58 1.32 17.73 -18.05
CA ALA A 58 2.57 17.10 -17.64
C ALA A 58 2.44 16.46 -16.26
N ARG A 59 3.07 15.29 -16.09
CA ARG A 59 3.32 14.71 -14.77
C ARG A 59 4.36 15.55 -14.05
N VAL A 60 4.07 15.90 -12.80
CA VAL A 60 4.94 16.76 -12.00
C VAL A 60 5.24 16.11 -10.66
N LEU A 61 6.44 16.41 -10.16
CA LEU A 61 6.92 16.02 -8.85
C LEU A 61 7.32 17.30 -8.14
N LEU A 62 6.63 17.64 -7.05
CA LEU A 62 6.91 18.83 -6.26
C LEU A 62 7.50 18.41 -4.92
N GLU A 63 8.57 19.07 -4.49
CA GLU A 63 9.04 19.03 -3.12
C GLU A 63 8.87 20.41 -2.52
N GLY A 64 8.23 20.48 -1.36
CA GLY A 64 7.86 21.73 -0.74
C GLY A 64 7.32 21.56 0.66
N TRP A 65 6.56 22.54 1.11
CA TRP A 65 5.93 22.57 2.42
C TRP A 65 4.45 22.90 2.29
N VAL A 66 3.63 22.38 3.19
CA VAL A 66 2.24 22.82 3.29
C VAL A 66 2.21 24.30 3.66
N SER A 67 1.52 25.11 2.85
CA SER A 67 1.36 26.54 3.12
C SER A 67 0.44 26.80 4.32
N ASP A 68 0.71 27.86 5.06
CA ASP A 68 -0.15 28.40 6.12
C ASP A 68 -1.51 28.91 5.59
N ARG A 69 -1.63 29.11 4.28
CA ARG A 69 -2.88 29.47 3.58
C ARG A 69 -3.94 28.38 3.65
N THR A 70 -3.55 27.12 3.83
CA THR A 70 -4.52 26.03 4.00
C THR A 70 -5.06 26.06 5.42
N ALA A 71 -6.34 26.37 5.55
CA ALA A 71 -7.01 26.39 6.84
C ALA A 71 -6.97 25.00 7.49
N PRO A 72 -6.50 24.87 8.75
CA PRO A 72 -6.53 23.60 9.46
C PRO A 72 -7.98 23.19 9.75
N SER A 73 -8.20 21.88 9.86
CA SER A 73 -9.50 21.35 10.28
C SER A 73 -9.77 21.67 11.76
N ASP A 74 -11.04 21.75 12.13
CA ASP A 74 -11.44 22.20 13.47
C ASP A 74 -10.88 21.31 14.59
N ARG A 75 -10.84 19.98 14.40
CA ARG A 75 -10.29 18.99 15.36
C ARG A 75 -9.96 17.65 14.65
N PRO A 76 -8.71 17.13 14.73
CA PRO A 76 -7.47 17.81 15.16
C PRO A 76 -7.02 18.89 14.15
N PRO A 77 -6.11 19.81 14.52
CA PRO A 77 -5.65 20.92 13.67
C PRO A 77 -4.69 20.44 12.55
N LEU A 78 -5.17 19.51 11.73
CA LEU A 78 -4.52 18.97 10.54
C LEU A 78 -5.16 19.64 9.31
N VAL A 79 -4.35 19.96 8.31
CA VAL A 79 -4.83 20.50 7.02
C VAL A 79 -5.46 19.42 6.13
N ALA A 80 -5.02 18.17 6.31
CA ALA A 80 -5.48 17.00 5.58
C ALA A 80 -5.20 15.75 6.41
N TYR A 81 -6.13 14.80 6.45
CA TYR A 81 -5.97 13.61 7.27
C TYR A 81 -6.85 12.43 6.84
N LYS A 82 -6.46 11.24 7.28
CA LYS A 82 -7.30 10.05 7.38
C LYS A 82 -7.65 9.82 8.84
N GLU A 83 -8.93 9.60 9.11
CA GLU A 83 -9.43 9.22 10.42
C GLU A 83 -9.65 7.72 10.46
N TYR A 84 -9.09 7.08 11.47
CA TYR A 84 -9.26 5.68 11.77
C TYR A 84 -9.95 5.52 13.11
N GLN A 85 -10.93 4.63 13.17
CA GLN A 85 -11.60 4.26 14.40
C GLN A 85 -11.27 2.82 14.74
N ARG A 86 -11.04 2.56 16.03
CA ARG A 86 -10.86 1.20 16.51
C ARG A 86 -12.20 0.48 16.60
N VAL A 87 -12.37 -0.56 15.79
CA VAL A 87 -13.59 -1.39 15.76
C VAL A 87 -13.27 -2.81 16.18
N ARG A 88 -14.28 -3.53 16.67
CA ARG A 88 -14.16 -4.95 17.01
C ARG A 88 -14.85 -5.80 15.95
N ARG A 89 -14.10 -6.64 15.24
CA ARG A 89 -14.61 -7.59 14.24
C ARG A 89 -14.12 -8.99 14.61
N ASP A 90 -15.04 -9.95 14.65
CA ASP A 90 -14.76 -11.35 14.98
C ASP A 90 -13.96 -11.58 16.27
N GLY A 91 -14.14 -10.70 17.25
CA GLY A 91 -13.47 -10.77 18.55
C GLY A 91 -12.11 -10.06 18.60
N GLU A 92 -11.55 -9.67 17.45
CA GLU A 92 -10.28 -8.95 17.31
C GLU A 92 -10.49 -7.44 17.14
N TRP A 93 -9.48 -6.66 17.52
CA TRP A 93 -9.49 -5.21 17.38
C TRP A 93 -8.79 -4.80 16.10
N GLU A 94 -9.49 -4.06 15.25
CA GLU A 94 -8.99 -3.57 13.96
C GLU A 94 -9.12 -2.04 13.89
N TRP A 95 -8.26 -1.40 13.10
CA TRP A 95 -8.40 0.00 12.73
C TRP A 95 -9.15 0.08 11.41
N ASP A 96 -10.31 0.74 11.42
CA ASP A 96 -11.14 0.94 10.24
C ASP A 96 -11.05 2.41 9.83
N GLN A 97 -10.78 2.67 8.55
CA GLN A 97 -10.74 4.04 8.04
C GLN A 97 -12.18 4.54 7.89
N VAL A 98 -12.56 5.54 8.70
CA VAL A 98 -13.94 6.05 8.73
C VAL A 98 -14.12 7.34 7.94
N ARG A 99 -13.05 8.12 7.77
CA ARG A 99 -13.11 9.40 7.05
C ARG A 99 -11.78 9.73 6.39
N SER A 100 -11.87 10.41 5.25
CA SER A 100 -10.73 11.08 4.61
C SER A 100 -11.10 12.56 4.44
N TYR A 101 -10.21 13.45 4.87
CA TYR A 101 -10.31 14.90 4.71
C TYR A 101 -9.14 15.37 3.85
N ALA A 102 -9.41 15.67 2.58
CA ALA A 102 -8.44 16.12 1.59
C ALA A 102 -9.00 17.35 0.85
N PRO A 103 -9.03 18.53 1.53
CA PRO A 103 -9.46 19.79 0.91
C PRO A 103 -8.43 20.26 -0.12
N THR A 104 -8.68 21.35 -0.84
CA THR A 104 -7.62 21.98 -1.64
C THR A 104 -6.43 22.35 -0.75
N LEU A 105 -5.23 21.92 -1.15
CA LEU A 105 -3.99 22.14 -0.40
C LEU A 105 -3.10 23.13 -1.15
N TRP A 106 -2.55 24.11 -0.46
CA TRP A 106 -1.55 25.00 -1.01
C TRP A 106 -0.18 24.49 -0.60
N VAL A 107 0.72 24.31 -1.57
CA VAL A 107 2.07 23.82 -1.35
C VAL A 107 3.07 24.87 -1.78
N GLU A 108 3.93 25.27 -0.85
CA GLU A 108 5.03 26.18 -1.10
C GLU A 108 6.23 25.41 -1.64
N ILE A 109 6.66 25.78 -2.83
CA ILE A 109 7.82 25.21 -3.51
C ILE A 109 8.85 26.32 -3.73
N PRO A 110 10.11 25.99 -4.06
CA PRO A 110 11.07 27.02 -4.46
C PRO A 110 10.52 27.89 -5.61
N GLY A 111 10.35 29.18 -5.32
CA GLY A 111 9.90 30.20 -6.26
C GLY A 111 8.41 30.55 -6.23
N GLY A 112 7.56 29.79 -5.54
CA GLY A 112 6.13 30.12 -5.51
C GLY A 112 5.24 29.13 -4.76
N THR A 113 3.93 29.30 -4.93
CA THR A 113 2.92 28.42 -4.33
C THR A 113 2.16 27.70 -5.45
N VAL A 114 1.88 26.42 -5.24
CA VAL A 114 1.08 25.58 -6.14
C VAL A 114 -0.19 25.16 -5.43
N GLU A 115 -1.31 25.21 -6.14
CA GLU A 115 -2.56 24.64 -5.66
C GLU A 115 -2.62 23.15 -5.98
N VAL A 116 -2.96 22.31 -5.02
CA VAL A 116 -3.28 20.90 -5.22
C VAL A 116 -4.79 20.75 -5.05
N MET A 117 -5.45 20.33 -6.13
CA MET A 117 -6.90 20.12 -6.14
C MET A 117 -7.30 19.12 -5.08
N ALA A 118 -8.46 19.33 -4.47
CA ALA A 118 -9.06 18.40 -3.52
C ALA A 118 -9.17 16.96 -4.06
N GLU A 119 -9.43 16.02 -3.15
CA GLU A 119 -9.56 14.57 -3.45
C GLU A 119 -8.23 13.87 -3.81
N TYR A 120 -7.09 14.44 -3.43
CA TYR A 120 -5.82 13.74 -3.49
C TYR A 120 -5.72 12.60 -2.46
N SER A 121 -4.82 11.66 -2.71
CA SER A 121 -4.57 10.55 -1.78
C SER A 121 -3.34 10.81 -0.91
N LEU A 122 -3.46 10.55 0.40
CA LEU A 122 -2.31 10.55 1.32
C LEU A 122 -1.61 9.19 1.25
N ARG A 123 -0.33 9.16 0.84
CA ARG A 123 0.50 7.94 0.83
C ARG A 123 1.18 7.72 2.18
N SER A 124 1.83 8.76 2.69
CA SER A 124 2.55 8.80 3.96
C SER A 124 2.25 10.14 4.64
N THR A 125 2.31 10.19 5.96
CA THR A 125 1.91 11.36 6.76
C THR A 125 2.91 11.64 7.86
N ALA A 126 3.14 12.92 8.17
CA ALA A 126 4.06 13.36 9.23
C ALA A 126 3.49 13.06 10.62
N SER A 127 2.21 13.41 10.77
CA SER A 127 1.56 13.54 12.06
C SER A 127 0.62 12.37 12.30
N LYS A 128 0.75 11.78 13.49
CA LYS A 128 -0.21 10.82 14.04
C LYS A 128 -0.74 11.37 15.35
N VAL A 129 -2.03 11.68 15.38
CA VAL A 129 -2.72 12.20 16.58
C VAL A 129 -3.68 11.15 17.09
N GLU A 130 -3.51 10.73 18.34
CA GLU A 130 -4.39 9.76 18.99
C GLU A 130 -5.35 10.50 19.93
N ASP A 131 -6.63 10.56 19.56
CA ASP A 131 -7.66 11.15 20.41
C ASP A 131 -8.16 10.08 21.38
N HIS A 132 -7.61 10.14 22.59
CA HIS A 132 -8.09 9.38 23.73
C HIS A 132 -9.09 10.26 24.48
N ARG A 133 -10.38 10.14 24.18
CA ARG A 133 -11.42 10.73 25.02
C ARG A 133 -11.32 10.16 26.44
N ASP A 134 -10.69 10.93 27.34
CA ASP A 134 -10.55 10.78 28.78
C ASP A 134 -11.27 9.58 29.41
N GLY A 135 -10.75 8.36 29.25
CA GLY A 135 -10.93 7.16 30.09
C GLY A 135 -12.33 6.75 30.59
N ARG A 136 -13.41 7.40 30.17
CA ARG A 136 -14.75 7.31 30.76
C ARG A 136 -15.81 6.85 29.76
N GLY A 137 -15.44 6.70 28.49
CA GLY A 137 -16.24 6.07 27.43
C GLY A 137 -15.86 4.61 27.18
N PRO A 138 -16.69 3.83 26.49
CA PRO A 138 -16.33 2.48 26.07
C PRO A 138 -15.08 2.52 25.17
N VAL A 139 -14.23 1.49 25.26
CA VAL A 139 -12.94 1.34 24.53
C VAL A 139 -13.07 1.49 22.99
N THR A 140 -14.29 1.48 22.47
CA THR A 140 -14.69 1.66 21.07
C THR A 140 -14.61 3.08 20.51
N ASP A 141 -14.27 4.11 21.32
CA ASP A 141 -14.15 5.51 20.84
C ASP A 141 -12.69 5.98 20.65
N GLN A 142 -11.73 5.04 20.54
CA GLN A 142 -10.35 5.38 20.18
C GLN A 142 -10.26 5.78 18.71
N ARG A 143 -9.72 6.98 18.46
CA ARG A 143 -9.52 7.53 17.11
C ARG A 143 -8.06 7.87 16.87
N ILE A 144 -7.60 7.55 15.68
CA ILE A 144 -6.28 7.93 15.19
C ILE A 144 -6.47 8.79 13.95
N TYR A 145 -5.78 9.92 13.92
CA TYR A 145 -5.72 10.80 12.77
C TYR A 145 -4.30 10.78 12.21
N GLU A 146 -4.17 10.41 10.95
CA GLU A 146 -2.90 10.43 10.22
C GLU A 146 -2.97 11.50 9.15
N GLY A 147 -2.09 12.49 9.19
CA GLY A 147 -2.21 13.64 8.29
C GLY A 147 -1.05 14.61 8.28
N PHE A 148 -1.33 15.79 7.74
CA PHE A 148 -0.39 16.90 7.58
C PHE A 148 -0.85 18.12 8.37
N GLN A 149 0.11 18.88 8.86
CA GLN A 149 -0.05 20.21 9.43
C GLN A 149 0.48 21.26 8.46
N ALA A 150 0.19 22.54 8.74
CA ALA A 150 0.88 23.62 8.07
C ALA A 150 2.40 23.48 8.29
N GLU A 151 3.19 23.89 7.32
CA GLU A 151 4.66 23.82 7.30
C GLU A 151 5.26 22.40 7.25
N ASP A 152 4.44 21.34 7.24
CA ASP A 152 4.96 19.99 7.05
C ASP A 152 5.62 19.86 5.65
N PRO A 153 6.84 19.31 5.53
CA PRO A 153 7.43 18.99 4.24
C PRO A 153 6.60 17.93 3.52
N VAL A 154 6.40 18.13 2.23
CA VAL A 154 5.59 17.26 1.38
C VAL A 154 6.24 17.01 0.03
N LEU A 155 6.07 15.79 -0.45
CA LEU A 155 6.27 15.40 -1.84
C LEU A 155 4.89 15.24 -2.49
N VAL A 156 4.66 15.97 -3.58
CA VAL A 156 3.43 15.87 -4.37
C VAL A 156 3.76 15.26 -5.72
N LEU A 157 3.09 14.16 -6.05
CA LEU A 157 3.12 13.52 -7.36
C LEU A 157 1.75 13.67 -8.00
N GLY A 158 1.65 14.36 -9.12
CA GLY A 158 0.36 14.59 -9.75
C GLY A 158 0.48 14.98 -11.21
N THR A 159 -0.60 15.52 -11.75
CA THR A 159 -0.69 16.01 -13.13
C THR A 159 -1.03 17.49 -13.10
N LEU A 160 -0.25 18.31 -13.81
CA LEU A 160 -0.51 19.75 -13.88
C LEU A 160 -1.79 20.02 -14.68
N THR A 161 -2.85 20.48 -14.02
CA THR A 161 -4.14 20.78 -14.65
C THR A 161 -4.24 22.21 -15.15
N VAL A 162 -3.54 23.14 -14.50
CA VAL A 162 -3.38 24.55 -14.90
C VAL A 162 -1.91 24.92 -14.78
N ALA A 163 -1.36 25.60 -15.80
CA ALA A 163 0.03 26.07 -15.85
C ALA A 163 0.09 27.61 -15.83
N GLY A 164 1.26 28.18 -15.54
CA GLY A 164 1.49 29.63 -15.48
C GLY A 164 1.55 30.17 -14.05
N ASP A 165 1.09 31.41 -13.82
CA ASP A 165 1.30 32.17 -12.58
C ASP A 165 0.59 31.58 -11.33
N SER A 166 -0.41 30.73 -11.54
CA SER A 166 -1.14 30.04 -10.46
C SER A 166 -1.35 28.58 -10.87
N PRO A 167 -0.29 27.77 -10.79
CA PRO A 167 -0.34 26.39 -11.24
C PRO A 167 -1.23 25.56 -10.32
N VAL A 168 -1.97 24.63 -10.92
CA VAL A 168 -2.89 23.74 -10.22
C VAL A 168 -2.54 22.30 -10.58
N VAL A 169 -2.41 21.43 -9.58
CA VAL A 169 -2.11 20.00 -9.74
C VAL A 169 -3.33 19.17 -9.35
N GLY A 170 -3.75 18.28 -10.24
CA GLY A 170 -4.83 17.32 -10.01
C GLY A 170 -4.32 15.88 -9.95
N GLU A 171 -5.21 14.95 -9.58
CA GLU A 171 -4.92 13.51 -9.44
C GLU A 171 -3.66 13.24 -8.59
N ALA A 172 -3.51 14.02 -7.52
CA ALA A 172 -2.28 14.06 -6.76
C ALA A 172 -2.21 12.94 -5.71
N GLN A 173 -0.98 12.49 -5.46
CA GLN A 173 -0.60 11.70 -4.30
C GLN A 173 0.37 12.54 -3.48
N ILE A 174 0.11 12.66 -2.18
CA ILE A 174 0.93 13.47 -1.27
C ILE A 174 1.55 12.55 -0.22
N GLY A 175 2.85 12.72 0.01
CA GLY A 175 3.61 11.98 1.01
C GLY A 175 4.46 12.89 1.88
N PHE A 176 4.69 12.47 3.12
CA PHE A 176 5.70 13.04 4.01
C PHE A 176 7.04 12.34 3.76
N GLU A 177 7.70 12.72 2.68
CA GLU A 177 8.99 12.16 2.28
C GLU A 177 9.62 13.07 1.23
N THR A 178 10.93 12.95 1.01
CA THR A 178 11.59 13.50 -0.17
C THR A 178 11.47 12.54 -1.36
N LYS A 179 11.81 12.97 -2.58
CA LYS A 179 11.91 12.07 -3.75
C LYS A 179 12.90 10.94 -3.49
N ALA A 180 14.01 11.22 -2.83
CA ALA A 180 15.02 10.21 -2.51
C ALA A 180 14.45 9.14 -1.58
N GLU A 181 13.75 9.56 -0.52
CA GLU A 181 13.08 8.65 0.42
C GLU A 181 11.95 7.88 -0.26
N TYR A 182 11.15 8.54 -1.12
CA TYR A 182 10.10 7.91 -1.91
C TYR A 182 10.62 6.76 -2.77
N LEU A 183 11.73 7.00 -3.47
CA LEU A 183 12.38 5.97 -4.31
C LEU A 183 12.96 4.83 -3.45
N LEU A 184 13.52 5.12 -2.27
CA LEU A 184 13.99 4.10 -1.34
C LEU A 184 12.84 3.25 -0.79
N THR A 185 11.68 3.86 -0.49
CA THR A 185 10.48 3.16 -0.07
C THR A 185 10.00 2.20 -1.17
N LEU A 186 9.98 2.66 -2.42
CA LEU A 186 9.62 1.80 -3.57
C LEU A 186 10.60 0.64 -3.76
N ASP A 187 11.91 0.86 -3.60
CA ASP A 187 12.90 -0.21 -3.68
C ASP A 187 12.70 -1.26 -2.56
N ARG A 188 12.41 -0.80 -1.34
CA ARG A 188 12.08 -1.69 -0.21
C ARG A 188 10.78 -2.47 -0.45
N GLU A 189 9.74 -1.84 -0.97
CA GLU A 189 8.49 -2.51 -1.35
C GLU A 189 8.74 -3.56 -2.43
N GLN A 190 9.54 -3.24 -3.44
CA GLN A 190 9.91 -4.18 -4.50
C GLN A 190 10.66 -5.39 -3.94
N PHE A 191 11.65 -5.16 -3.08
CA PHE A 191 12.40 -6.22 -2.42
C PHE A 191 11.49 -7.10 -1.56
N THR A 192 10.58 -6.49 -0.80
CA THR A 192 9.61 -7.19 0.05
C THR A 192 8.67 -8.05 -0.78
N ALA A 193 8.12 -7.54 -1.88
CA ALA A 193 7.26 -8.29 -2.79
C ALA A 193 7.99 -9.50 -3.41
N ARG A 194 9.26 -9.36 -3.79
CA ARG A 194 10.08 -10.47 -4.31
C ARG A 194 10.24 -11.59 -3.28
N TRP A 195 10.52 -11.24 -2.02
CA TRP A 195 10.69 -12.22 -0.94
C TRP A 195 9.36 -12.87 -0.56
N LEU A 196 8.28 -12.10 -0.47
CA LEU A 196 6.95 -12.64 -0.21
C LEU A 196 6.52 -13.60 -1.31
N GLY A 197 6.73 -13.23 -2.58
CA GLY A 197 6.48 -14.10 -3.72
C GLY A 197 7.32 -15.39 -3.69
N LEU A 198 8.60 -15.31 -3.31
CA LEU A 198 9.44 -16.50 -3.09
C LEU A 198 8.85 -17.42 -2.02
N LEU A 199 8.46 -16.85 -0.88
CA LEU A 199 7.92 -17.59 0.26
C LEU A 199 6.64 -18.36 -0.12
N PHE A 200 5.73 -17.71 -0.85
CA PHE A 200 4.52 -18.35 -1.35
C PHE A 200 4.83 -19.49 -2.35
N LEU A 201 5.81 -19.29 -3.24
CA LEU A 201 6.25 -20.33 -4.16
C LEU A 201 6.86 -21.54 -3.44
N VAL A 202 7.70 -21.30 -2.43
CA VAL A 202 8.33 -22.38 -1.64
C VAL A 202 7.26 -23.16 -0.88
N LEU A 203 6.35 -22.47 -0.18
CA LEU A 203 5.27 -23.12 0.57
C LEU A 203 4.32 -23.90 -0.36
N GLY A 204 3.87 -23.29 -1.45
CA GLY A 204 3.02 -23.95 -2.45
C GLY A 204 3.71 -25.16 -3.09
N GLY A 205 5.01 -25.05 -3.36
CA GLY A 205 5.84 -26.11 -3.90
C GLY A 205 5.96 -27.30 -2.94
N LEU A 206 6.24 -27.05 -1.67
CA LEU A 206 6.30 -28.09 -0.63
C LEU A 206 4.96 -28.82 -0.46
N LEU A 207 3.84 -28.07 -0.45
CA LEU A 207 2.50 -28.67 -0.33
C LEU A 207 2.15 -29.54 -1.55
N THR A 208 2.46 -29.06 -2.76
CA THR A 208 2.17 -29.79 -4.00
C THR A 208 3.06 -31.03 -4.14
N LEU A 209 4.34 -30.93 -3.77
CA LEU A 209 5.25 -32.08 -3.69
C LEU A 209 4.78 -33.09 -2.64
N GLY A 210 4.32 -32.62 -1.46
CA GLY A 210 3.73 -33.46 -0.43
C GLY A 210 2.48 -34.21 -0.92
N ALA A 211 1.63 -33.56 -1.71
CA ALA A 211 0.51 -34.22 -2.38
C ALA A 211 1.00 -35.32 -3.34
N GLY A 212 2.02 -35.02 -4.15
CA GLY A 212 2.63 -36.01 -5.05
C GLY A 212 3.20 -37.23 -4.33
N VAL A 213 3.96 -37.01 -3.25
CA VAL A 213 4.55 -38.08 -2.43
C VAL A 213 3.46 -38.93 -1.76
N THR A 214 2.40 -38.31 -1.25
CA THR A 214 1.31 -39.06 -0.59
C THR A 214 0.51 -39.91 -1.58
N VAL A 215 0.28 -39.42 -2.81
CA VAL A 215 -0.29 -40.22 -3.90
C VAL A 215 0.65 -41.37 -4.29
N TYR A 216 1.95 -41.10 -4.43
CA TYR A 216 2.93 -42.13 -4.77
C TYR A 216 2.99 -43.25 -3.71
N LEU A 217 3.08 -42.90 -2.43
CA LEU A 217 3.13 -43.86 -1.33
C LEU A 217 1.85 -44.68 -1.20
N THR A 218 0.67 -44.07 -1.42
CA THR A 218 -0.61 -44.79 -1.38
C THR A 218 -0.76 -45.76 -2.55
N TRP A 219 -0.29 -45.39 -3.74
CA TRP A 219 -0.24 -46.31 -4.89
C TRP A 219 0.73 -47.47 -4.62
N HIS A 220 1.96 -47.17 -4.18
CA HIS A 220 2.99 -48.20 -4.03
C HIS A 220 2.72 -49.19 -2.88
N ARG A 221 2.07 -48.75 -1.79
CA ARG A 221 1.58 -49.64 -0.72
C ARG A 221 0.38 -50.51 -1.14
N GLY A 222 -0.35 -50.13 -2.18
CA GLY A 222 -1.42 -50.97 -2.75
C GLY A 222 -0.89 -52.17 -3.53
N LEU A 223 0.32 -52.06 -4.11
CA LEU A 223 0.92 -53.10 -4.95
C LEU A 223 1.51 -54.27 -4.13
N THR A 224 2.00 -54.02 -2.91
CA THR A 224 2.60 -55.07 -2.06
C THR A 224 1.60 -56.08 -1.48
N ILE A 225 0.30 -55.79 -1.48
CA ILE A 225 -0.74 -56.70 -0.94
C ILE A 225 -1.19 -57.75 -1.98
N PHE A 226 -0.92 -57.53 -3.28
CA PHE A 226 -1.30 -58.46 -4.35
C PHE A 226 -0.18 -59.42 -4.79
N GLY A 227 1.03 -59.31 -4.21
CA GLY A 227 2.21 -60.08 -4.59
C GLY A 227 2.48 -61.38 -3.81
N SER A 228 1.64 -61.76 -2.85
CA SER A 228 1.79 -63.03 -2.12
C SER A 228 0.70 -64.02 -2.53
N ARG A 229 0.91 -64.70 -3.66
CA ARG A 229 0.30 -65.99 -3.95
C ARG A 229 1.37 -66.91 -4.52
#